data_AF-A0A2M9BR03-F1
#
_entry.id   AF-A0A2M9BR03-F1
#
_cell.length_a   1.000
_cell.length_b   1.000
_cell.length_c   1.000
_cell.angle_alpha   90.00
_cell.angle_beta   90.00
_cell.angle_gamma   90.00
#
_symmetry.space_group_name_H-M   'P 1'
#
loop_
_entity.id
_entity.type
_entity.pdbx_description
1 polymer ?
#
loop_
_entity_poly.entity_id
_entity_poly.type
_entity_poly.pdbx_seq_one_letter_code
_entity_poly.pdbx_strand_id
1 'polypeptide(L)'
;MKKKAEIAHYNMSQPDLVSTANEKLGYLRRDVAALARYAVTPARLDALQALTAAFVALPTETEGVQRAATATLAKEAARTAALGTMQRIMGMVNLVHNDRTPQYKAFGSSGLNSASDGDLYLGLVRVVRVGRATLGTYAAKGLTATDLSQLEAENAALLTTVGEQHDAESGAGGATQQRLSAGNTLYDELVALCEAGKAAFVQTDVSKHQDYVIYDAPATEARVPAKPAA
;
A
#
# COMPACT_ATOMS: atom_id res chain seq x y z
N MET A 1 4.54 -5.25 -22.20
CA MET A 1 5.41 -6.40 -21.88
C MET A 1 5.21 -6.75 -20.41
N LYS A 2 4.86 -8.00 -20.06
CA LYS A 2 4.79 -8.42 -18.65
C LYS A 2 6.21 -8.36 -18.09
N LYS A 3 6.46 -7.53 -17.08
CA LYS A 3 7.74 -7.49 -16.36
C LYS A 3 7.99 -8.90 -15.82
N LYS A 4 9.15 -9.48 -16.13
CA LYS A 4 9.53 -10.80 -15.64
C LYS A 4 9.54 -10.72 -14.10
N ALA A 5 8.86 -11.64 -13.43
CA ALA A 5 8.90 -11.70 -11.98
C ALA A 5 10.36 -11.88 -11.55
N GLU A 6 10.76 -11.14 -10.53
CA GLU A 6 12.11 -11.26 -9.97
C GLU A 6 12.23 -12.61 -9.26
N ILE A 7 13.45 -13.12 -9.15
CA ILE A 7 13.74 -14.39 -8.48
C ILE A 7 14.56 -14.06 -7.24
N ALA A 8 14.35 -14.79 -6.15
CA ALA A 8 15.12 -14.60 -4.93
C ALA A 8 16.61 -14.90 -5.17
N HIS A 9 17.48 -14.03 -4.66
CA HIS A 9 18.94 -14.23 -4.69
C HIS A 9 19.43 -15.12 -3.53
N TYR A 10 18.56 -15.36 -2.55
CA TYR A 10 18.83 -16.11 -1.33
C TYR A 10 17.97 -17.38 -1.26
N ASN A 11 18.45 -18.42 -0.59
CA ASN A 11 17.75 -19.70 -0.44
C ASN A 11 17.12 -19.91 0.96
N MET A 12 17.24 -18.91 1.85
CA MET A 12 16.68 -18.90 3.19
C MET A 12 15.31 -18.21 3.24
N SER A 13 14.58 -18.33 4.36
CA SER A 13 13.33 -17.59 4.52
C SER A 13 13.60 -16.09 4.72
N GLN A 14 12.59 -15.25 4.45
CA GLN A 14 12.71 -13.81 4.70
C GLN A 14 12.98 -13.46 6.18
N PRO A 15 12.36 -14.14 7.17
CA PRO A 15 12.76 -14.00 8.58
C PRO A 15 14.21 -14.40 8.87
N ASP A 16 14.69 -15.49 8.26
CA ASP A 16 16.08 -15.93 8.42
C ASP A 16 17.06 -14.93 7.81
N LEU A 17 16.70 -14.30 6.68
CA LEU A 17 17.49 -13.24 6.07
C LEU A 17 17.68 -12.06 7.02
N VAL A 18 16.61 -11.62 7.69
CA VAL A 18 16.67 -10.54 8.68
C VAL A 18 17.53 -10.95 9.89
N SER A 19 17.34 -12.17 10.38
CA SER A 19 18.11 -12.69 11.52
C SER A 19 19.59 -12.77 11.19
N THR A 20 19.93 -13.33 10.03
CA THR A 20 21.29 -13.43 9.49
C THR A 20 21.90 -12.05 9.29
N ALA A 21 21.18 -11.11 8.69
CA ALA A 21 21.69 -9.74 8.47
C ALA A 21 22.06 -9.05 9.79
N ASN A 22 21.22 -9.18 10.82
CA ASN A 22 21.49 -8.61 12.14
C ASN A 22 22.68 -9.29 12.84
N GLU A 23 22.76 -10.63 12.77
CA GLU A 23 23.88 -11.38 13.32
C GLU A 23 25.22 -10.95 12.68
N LYS A 24 25.28 -10.98 11.34
CA LYS A 24 26.50 -10.61 10.60
C LYS A 24 26.86 -9.15 10.76
N LEU A 25 25.88 -8.25 10.88
CA LEU A 25 26.11 -6.84 11.21
C LEU A 25 26.84 -6.69 12.56
N GLY A 26 26.54 -7.55 13.55
CA GLY A 26 27.25 -7.61 14.81
C GLY A 26 28.75 -7.92 14.63
N TYR A 27 29.07 -8.95 13.85
CA TYR A 27 30.46 -9.30 13.53
C TYR A 27 31.17 -8.21 12.73
N LEU A 28 30.52 -7.67 11.71
CA LEU A 28 31.05 -6.58 10.88
C LEU A 28 31.38 -5.33 11.72
N ARG A 29 30.53 -4.98 12.69
CA ARG A 29 30.79 -3.87 13.62
C ARG A 29 31.95 -4.16 14.57
N ARG A 30 32.03 -5.39 15.10
CA ARG A 30 33.14 -5.83 15.94
C ARG A 30 34.48 -5.71 15.21
N ASP A 31 34.53 -6.09 13.95
CA ASP A 31 35.77 -6.20 13.17
C ASP A 31 36.02 -5.02 12.22
N VAL A 32 35.21 -3.95 12.27
CA VAL A 32 35.23 -2.85 11.27
C VAL A 32 36.62 -2.26 11.03
N ALA A 33 37.45 -2.16 12.07
CA ALA A 33 38.83 -1.67 11.95
C ALA A 33 39.71 -2.56 11.06
N ALA A 34 39.57 -3.88 11.17
CA ALA A 34 40.30 -4.85 10.33
C ALA A 34 39.75 -4.93 8.90
N LEU A 35 38.46 -4.60 8.73
CA LEU A 35 37.75 -4.64 7.44
C LEU A 35 37.87 -3.33 6.64
N ALA A 36 38.39 -2.25 7.24
CA ALA A 36 38.55 -0.95 6.58
C ALA A 36 39.33 -1.04 5.25
N ARG A 37 40.33 -1.92 5.15
CA ARG A 37 41.10 -2.18 3.92
C ARG A 37 40.28 -2.79 2.77
N TYR A 38 39.10 -3.33 3.06
CA TYR A 38 38.13 -3.85 2.08
C TYR A 38 36.95 -2.89 1.87
N ALA A 39 37.12 -1.61 2.19
CA ALA A 39 36.07 -0.58 2.08
C ALA A 39 34.80 -0.88 2.90
N VAL A 40 34.93 -1.66 3.97
CA VAL A 40 33.88 -1.80 4.98
C VAL A 40 34.03 -0.65 5.98
N THR A 41 33.08 0.28 5.95
CA THR A 41 33.09 1.49 6.79
C THR A 41 31.87 1.52 7.70
N PRO A 42 31.90 2.25 8.83
CA PRO A 42 30.73 2.42 9.68
C PRO A 42 29.48 2.89 8.92
N ALA A 43 29.65 3.84 7.98
CA ALA A 43 28.56 4.33 7.15
C ALA A 43 27.91 3.23 6.28
N ARG A 44 28.71 2.30 5.75
CA ARG A 44 28.20 1.16 4.97
C ARG A 44 27.45 0.16 5.85
N LEU A 45 27.89 -0.03 7.09
CA LEU A 45 27.19 -0.87 8.07
C LEU A 45 25.85 -0.24 8.50
N ASP A 46 25.82 1.07 8.66
CA ASP A 46 24.57 1.80 8.93
C ASP A 46 23.61 1.74 7.74
N ALA A 47 24.13 1.74 6.51
CA ALA A 47 23.33 1.50 5.31
C ALA A 47 22.73 0.08 5.27
N LEU A 48 23.49 -0.97 5.62
CA LEU A 48 22.96 -2.33 5.76
C LEU A 48 21.86 -2.41 6.83
N GLN A 49 22.05 -1.76 7.97
CA GLN A 49 21.02 -1.68 9.02
C GLN A 49 19.76 -0.99 8.49
N ALA A 50 19.91 0.11 7.75
CA ALA A 50 18.79 0.82 7.14
C ALA A 50 18.04 -0.04 6.11
N LEU A 51 18.75 -0.82 5.28
CA LEU A 51 18.14 -1.78 4.35
C LEU A 51 17.32 -2.84 5.10
N THR A 52 17.85 -3.36 6.20
CA THR A 52 17.16 -4.36 7.03
C THR A 52 15.88 -3.77 7.64
N ALA A 53 15.96 -2.56 8.20
CA ALA A 53 14.81 -1.86 8.76
C ALA A 53 13.75 -1.56 7.69
N ALA A 54 14.17 -1.09 6.52
CA ALA A 54 13.28 -0.81 5.39
C ALA A 54 12.56 -2.08 4.91
N PHE A 55 13.27 -3.21 4.80
CA PHE A 55 12.68 -4.49 4.43
C PHE A 55 11.64 -4.98 5.45
N VAL A 56 11.93 -4.87 6.75
CA VAL A 56 11.00 -5.25 7.83
C VAL A 56 9.74 -4.38 7.81
N ALA A 57 9.87 -3.10 7.48
CA ALA A 57 8.75 -2.16 7.42
C ALA A 57 7.81 -2.37 6.21
N LEU A 58 8.22 -3.17 5.21
CA LEU A 58 7.36 -3.44 4.06
C LEU A 58 6.16 -4.30 4.47
N PRO A 59 4.93 -3.94 4.05
CA PRO A 59 3.75 -4.73 4.34
C PRO A 59 3.83 -6.11 3.67
N THR A 60 3.30 -7.12 4.34
CA THR A 60 3.01 -8.41 3.74
C THR A 60 1.80 -8.32 2.81
N GLU A 61 1.64 -9.30 1.92
CA GLU A 61 0.47 -9.42 1.06
C GLU A 61 -0.82 -9.50 1.89
N THR A 62 -0.81 -10.27 2.99
CA THR A 62 -1.96 -10.40 3.90
C THR A 62 -2.33 -9.06 4.53
N GLU A 63 -1.37 -8.29 5.03
CA GLU A 63 -1.62 -6.94 5.56
C GLU A 63 -2.14 -6.00 4.47
N GLY A 64 -1.61 -6.10 3.25
CA GLY A 64 -2.09 -5.36 2.10
C GLY A 64 -3.56 -5.66 1.78
N VAL A 65 -3.95 -6.94 1.75
CA VAL A 65 -5.34 -7.37 1.52
C VAL A 65 -6.27 -6.84 2.61
N GLN A 66 -5.88 -6.90 3.88
CA GLN A 66 -6.71 -6.37 4.97
C GLN A 66 -6.84 -4.85 4.91
N ARG A 67 -5.77 -4.13 4.51
CA ARG A 67 -5.82 -2.68 4.28
C ARG A 67 -6.79 -2.33 3.15
N ALA A 68 -6.74 -3.06 2.03
CA ALA A 68 -7.65 -2.86 0.91
C ALA A 68 -9.12 -3.15 1.31
N ALA A 69 -9.36 -4.19 2.10
CA ALA A 69 -10.69 -4.49 2.64
C ALA A 69 -11.21 -3.36 3.54
N THR A 70 -10.35 -2.83 4.43
CA THR A 70 -10.69 -1.70 5.30
C THR A 70 -11.03 -0.44 4.50
N ALA A 71 -10.23 -0.12 3.48
CA ALA A 71 -10.48 1.02 2.59
C ALA A 71 -11.79 0.86 1.79
N THR A 72 -12.11 -0.36 1.35
CA THR A 72 -13.39 -0.67 0.70
C THR A 72 -14.57 -0.37 1.62
N LEU A 73 -14.51 -0.81 2.89
CA LEU A 73 -15.56 -0.52 3.87
C LEU A 73 -15.72 0.98 4.13
N ALA A 74 -14.61 1.73 4.22
CA ALA A 74 -14.65 3.18 4.39
C ALA A 74 -15.31 3.88 3.19
N LYS A 75 -14.99 3.45 1.96
CA LYS A 75 -15.64 3.97 0.75
C LYS A 75 -17.14 3.69 0.74
N GLU A 76 -17.55 2.45 1.03
CA GLU A 76 -18.98 2.09 1.05
C GLU A 76 -19.75 2.88 2.11
N ALA A 77 -19.15 3.14 3.27
CA ALA A 77 -19.72 4.02 4.29
C ALA A 77 -19.87 5.46 3.79
N ALA A 78 -18.84 6.03 3.15
CA ALA A 78 -18.90 7.39 2.58
C ALA A 78 -19.95 7.49 1.46
N ARG A 79 -20.03 6.47 0.60
CA ARG A 79 -21.03 6.38 -0.48
C ARG A 79 -22.44 6.34 0.08
N THR A 80 -22.66 5.54 1.12
CA THR A 80 -23.95 5.41 1.80
C THR A 80 -24.38 6.72 2.46
N ALA A 81 -23.46 7.42 3.13
CA ALA A 81 -23.73 8.73 3.73
C ALA A 81 -24.16 9.76 2.67
N ALA A 82 -23.38 9.91 1.61
CA ALA A 82 -23.65 10.87 0.55
C ALA A 82 -24.99 10.58 -0.17
N LEU A 83 -25.28 9.30 -0.47
CA LEU A 83 -26.57 8.91 -1.06
C LEU A 83 -27.74 9.15 -0.11
N GLY A 84 -27.58 8.88 1.19
CA GLY A 84 -28.60 9.14 2.20
C GLY A 84 -28.97 10.62 2.28
N THR A 85 -27.97 11.49 2.34
CA THR A 85 -28.19 12.95 2.34
C THR A 85 -28.81 13.43 1.03
N MET A 86 -28.34 12.94 -0.11
CA MET A 86 -28.94 13.24 -1.41
C MET A 86 -30.43 12.83 -1.46
N GLN A 87 -30.77 11.61 -1.04
CA GLN A 87 -32.14 11.11 -1.05
C GLN A 87 -33.05 11.96 -0.17
N ARG A 88 -32.57 12.38 1.00
CA ARG A 88 -33.28 13.29 1.89
C ARG A 88 -33.56 14.65 1.24
N ILE A 89 -32.55 15.26 0.62
CA ILE A 89 -32.69 16.52 -0.13
C ILE A 89 -33.71 16.37 -1.27
N MET A 90 -33.60 15.32 -2.06
CA MET A 90 -34.53 15.06 -3.16
C MET A 90 -35.94 14.77 -2.68
N GLY A 91 -36.10 14.18 -1.48
CA GLY A 91 -37.39 14.04 -0.81
C GLY A 91 -38.07 15.38 -0.57
N MET A 92 -37.34 16.39 -0.10
CA MET A 92 -37.86 17.75 0.11
C MET A 92 -38.28 18.42 -1.21
N VAL A 93 -37.50 18.22 -2.27
CA VAL A 93 -37.83 18.70 -3.62
C VAL A 93 -39.11 18.01 -4.12
N ASN A 94 -39.23 16.69 -3.89
CA ASN A 94 -40.39 15.90 -4.31
C ASN A 94 -41.71 16.33 -3.67
N LEU A 95 -41.67 16.95 -2.49
CA LEU A 95 -42.84 17.53 -1.81
C LEU A 95 -43.43 18.76 -2.53
N VAL A 96 -42.70 19.36 -3.47
CA VAL A 96 -43.15 20.50 -4.30
C VAL A 96 -43.28 20.07 -5.76
N HIS A 97 -42.35 19.26 -6.23
CA HIS A 97 -42.17 18.93 -7.64
C HIS A 97 -41.91 17.44 -7.79
N ASN A 98 -42.84 16.71 -8.40
CA ASN A 98 -42.62 15.29 -8.67
C ASN A 98 -41.50 15.05 -9.70
N ASP A 99 -41.05 13.80 -9.80
CA ASP A 99 -39.95 13.33 -10.64
C ASP A 99 -40.11 13.58 -12.15
N ARG A 100 -41.33 13.85 -12.64
CA ARG A 100 -41.59 14.16 -14.04
C ARG A 100 -41.34 15.61 -14.39
N THR A 101 -41.31 16.50 -13.40
CA THR A 101 -41.17 17.94 -13.60
C THR A 101 -39.75 18.37 -14.00
N PRO A 102 -39.60 19.46 -14.77
CA PRO A 102 -38.29 20.02 -15.08
C PRO A 102 -37.49 20.43 -13.83
N GLN A 103 -38.16 20.93 -12.80
CA GLN A 103 -37.53 21.39 -11.56
C GLN A 103 -36.87 20.24 -10.80
N TYR A 104 -37.56 19.09 -10.70
CA TYR A 104 -36.96 17.89 -10.10
C TYR A 104 -35.81 17.35 -10.97
N LYS A 105 -36.04 17.24 -12.28
CA LYS A 105 -35.04 16.72 -13.23
C LYS A 105 -33.78 17.59 -13.32
N ALA A 106 -33.88 18.88 -13.01
CA ALA A 106 -32.73 19.79 -13.00
C ALA A 106 -31.63 19.32 -12.04
N PHE A 107 -31.97 18.67 -10.93
CA PHE A 107 -31.01 18.11 -9.97
C PHE A 107 -30.18 16.96 -10.55
N GLY A 108 -30.70 16.23 -11.54
CA GLY A 108 -29.97 15.13 -12.18
C GLY A 108 -29.69 13.95 -11.26
N SER A 109 -30.51 13.71 -10.23
CA SER A 109 -30.32 12.63 -9.25
C SER A 109 -30.75 11.24 -9.74
N SER A 110 -31.34 11.16 -10.94
CA SER A 110 -31.82 9.90 -11.52
C SER A 110 -30.65 8.93 -11.77
N GLY A 111 -30.76 7.71 -11.25
CA GLY A 111 -29.77 6.65 -11.46
C GLY A 111 -28.49 6.75 -10.62
N LEU A 112 -28.33 7.79 -9.79
CA LEU A 112 -27.11 7.98 -9.00
C LEU A 112 -26.87 6.85 -7.97
N ASN A 113 -27.91 6.17 -7.50
CA ASN A 113 -27.77 5.03 -6.57
C ASN A 113 -26.91 3.89 -7.14
N SER A 114 -26.92 3.69 -8.45
CA SER A 114 -26.18 2.64 -9.16
C SER A 114 -25.07 3.20 -10.07
N ALA A 115 -24.78 4.50 -9.96
CA ALA A 115 -23.75 5.14 -10.75
C ALA A 115 -22.35 4.73 -10.29
N SER A 116 -21.38 4.84 -11.21
CA SER A 116 -19.96 4.74 -10.88
C SER A 116 -19.57 5.83 -9.87
N ASP A 117 -18.47 5.64 -9.13
CA ASP A 117 -18.06 6.61 -8.11
C ASP A 117 -17.78 8.00 -8.71
N GLY A 118 -17.24 8.06 -9.94
CA GLY A 118 -17.04 9.33 -10.66
C GLY A 118 -18.33 9.99 -11.12
N ASP A 119 -19.28 9.23 -11.67
CA ASP A 119 -20.59 9.74 -12.08
C ASP A 119 -21.40 10.21 -10.88
N LEU A 120 -21.34 9.45 -9.77
CA LEU A 120 -21.96 9.82 -8.50
C LEU A 120 -21.39 11.15 -8.01
N TYR A 121 -20.06 11.32 -8.00
CA TYR A 121 -19.41 12.56 -7.59
C TYR A 121 -19.91 13.77 -8.38
N LEU A 122 -19.90 13.70 -9.72
CA LEU A 122 -20.38 14.78 -10.57
C LEU A 122 -21.88 15.03 -10.41
N GLY A 123 -22.66 13.97 -10.22
CA GLY A 123 -24.09 14.04 -9.93
C GLY A 123 -24.38 14.79 -8.63
N LEU A 124 -23.66 14.49 -7.56
CA LEU A 124 -23.84 15.16 -6.27
C LEU A 124 -23.37 16.62 -6.31
N VAL A 125 -22.29 16.96 -7.02
CA VAL A 125 -21.90 18.36 -7.29
C VAL A 125 -23.06 19.12 -7.96
N ARG A 126 -23.74 18.49 -8.93
CA ARG A 126 -24.90 19.09 -9.58
C ARG A 126 -26.07 19.27 -8.62
N VAL A 127 -26.37 18.27 -7.77
CA VAL A 127 -27.44 18.37 -6.74
C VAL A 127 -27.18 19.55 -5.81
N VAL A 128 -25.96 19.71 -5.30
CA VAL A 128 -25.57 20.84 -4.44
C VAL A 128 -25.73 22.16 -5.17
N ARG A 129 -25.20 22.27 -6.39
CA ARG A 129 -25.26 23.51 -7.20
C ARG A 129 -26.70 23.94 -7.47
N VAL A 130 -27.56 23.03 -7.91
CA VAL A 130 -28.98 23.32 -8.19
C VAL A 130 -29.73 23.61 -6.91
N GLY A 131 -29.49 22.85 -5.83
CA GLY A 131 -30.09 23.09 -4.52
C GLY A 131 -29.77 24.47 -3.98
N ARG A 132 -28.52 24.93 -4.10
CA ARG A 132 -28.12 26.30 -3.70
C ARG A 132 -28.86 27.36 -4.52
N ALA A 133 -28.95 27.19 -5.83
CA ALA A 133 -29.64 28.13 -6.72
C ALA A 133 -31.16 28.21 -6.48
N THR A 134 -31.75 27.17 -5.87
CA THR A 134 -33.20 27.03 -5.67
C THR A 134 -33.60 26.96 -4.20
N LEU A 135 -32.68 27.30 -3.29
CA LEU A 135 -32.87 27.15 -1.85
C LEU A 135 -34.12 27.88 -1.34
N GLY A 136 -34.37 29.09 -1.83
CA GLY A 136 -35.56 29.87 -1.46
C GLY A 136 -36.88 29.15 -1.79
N THR A 137 -36.92 28.37 -2.87
CA THR A 137 -38.11 27.61 -3.28
C THR A 137 -38.42 26.45 -2.33
N TYR A 138 -37.38 25.77 -1.83
CA TYR A 138 -37.54 24.54 -1.04
C TYR A 138 -37.33 24.73 0.46
N ALA A 139 -36.94 25.93 0.91
CA ALA A 139 -36.76 26.25 2.33
C ALA A 139 -38.02 25.97 3.15
N ALA A 140 -39.19 26.26 2.60
CA ALA A 140 -40.49 25.97 3.25
C ALA A 140 -40.77 24.46 3.43
N LYS A 141 -40.04 23.59 2.72
CA LYS A 141 -40.09 22.12 2.87
C LYS A 141 -38.92 21.56 3.68
N GLY A 142 -38.10 22.45 4.27
CA GLY A 142 -37.02 22.08 5.18
C GLY A 142 -35.65 21.94 4.53
N LEU A 143 -35.47 22.29 3.24
CA LEU A 143 -34.14 22.33 2.65
C LEU A 143 -33.35 23.50 3.21
N THR A 144 -32.17 23.23 3.78
CA THR A 144 -31.29 24.25 4.35
C THR A 144 -29.95 24.32 3.62
N ALA A 145 -29.24 25.44 3.78
CA ALA A 145 -27.86 25.55 3.31
C ALA A 145 -26.94 24.51 3.98
N THR A 146 -27.21 24.16 5.24
CA THR A 146 -26.46 23.15 6.00
C THR A 146 -26.58 21.76 5.36
N ASP A 147 -27.75 21.38 4.86
CA ASP A 147 -27.93 20.10 4.16
C ASP A 147 -27.07 20.00 2.91
N LEU A 148 -26.98 21.10 2.16
CA LEU A 148 -26.19 21.17 0.92
C LEU A 148 -24.69 21.18 1.22
N SER A 149 -24.26 21.86 2.28
CA SER A 149 -22.87 21.82 2.76
C SER A 149 -22.48 20.45 3.31
N GLN A 150 -23.40 19.75 3.99
CA GLN A 150 -23.18 18.37 4.42
C GLN A 150 -22.98 17.45 3.21
N LEU A 151 -23.87 17.53 2.20
CA LEU A 151 -23.73 16.73 0.99
C LEU A 151 -22.41 17.01 0.26
N GLU A 152 -22.00 18.27 0.19
CA GLU A 152 -20.72 18.66 -0.41
C GLU A 152 -19.52 18.05 0.33
N ALA A 153 -19.54 18.08 1.67
CA ALA A 153 -18.49 17.48 2.50
C ALA A 153 -18.45 15.94 2.37
N GLU A 154 -19.62 15.29 2.39
CA GLU A 154 -19.73 13.84 2.21
C GLU A 154 -19.27 13.40 0.81
N ASN A 155 -19.56 14.20 -0.23
CA ASN A 155 -19.12 13.94 -1.58
C ASN A 155 -17.59 14.10 -1.75
N ALA A 156 -16.99 15.08 -1.07
CA ALA A 156 -15.54 15.22 -1.00
C ALA A 156 -14.88 14.04 -0.27
N ALA A 157 -15.46 13.61 0.85
CA ALA A 157 -14.98 12.44 1.60
C ALA A 157 -15.08 11.16 0.76
N LEU A 158 -16.17 10.97 0.00
CA LEU A 158 -16.29 9.86 -0.94
C LEU A 158 -15.13 9.85 -1.93
N LEU A 159 -14.83 10.98 -2.59
CA LEU A 159 -13.73 11.07 -3.55
C LEU A 159 -12.37 10.73 -2.92
N THR A 160 -12.12 11.20 -1.69
CA THR A 160 -10.91 10.84 -0.94
C THR A 160 -10.83 9.33 -0.70
N THR A 161 -11.91 8.71 -0.19
CA THR A 161 -11.92 7.26 0.10
C THR A 161 -11.79 6.38 -1.15
N VAL A 162 -12.27 6.84 -2.31
CA VAL A 162 -12.07 6.16 -3.61
C VAL A 162 -10.58 6.12 -3.96
N GLY A 163 -9.87 7.24 -3.78
CA GLY A 163 -8.42 7.30 -3.97
C GLY A 163 -7.66 6.38 -3.01
N GLU A 164 -8.02 6.43 -1.72
CA GLU A 164 -7.41 5.57 -0.70
C GLU A 164 -7.63 4.07 -0.98
N GLN A 165 -8.82 3.69 -1.46
CA GLN A 165 -9.10 2.31 -1.87
C GLN A 165 -8.17 1.89 -3.02
N HIS A 166 -8.09 2.71 -4.06
CA HIS A 166 -7.25 2.42 -5.23
C HIS A 166 -5.76 2.27 -4.85
N ASP A 167 -5.26 3.14 -3.96
CA ASP A 167 -3.89 3.08 -3.47
C ASP A 167 -3.64 1.82 -2.62
N ALA A 168 -4.61 1.44 -1.78
CA ALA A 168 -4.51 0.23 -0.97
C ALA A 168 -4.51 -1.05 -1.84
N GLU A 169 -5.38 -1.13 -2.85
CA GLU A 169 -5.44 -2.24 -3.80
C GLU A 169 -4.15 -2.35 -4.62
N SER A 170 -3.64 -1.22 -5.10
CA SER A 170 -2.38 -1.14 -5.83
C SER A 170 -1.19 -1.58 -4.96
N GLY A 171 -1.16 -1.12 -3.71
CA GLY A 171 -0.15 -1.52 -2.72
C GLY A 171 -0.18 -3.02 -2.43
N ALA A 172 -1.37 -3.59 -2.24
CA ALA A 172 -1.56 -5.02 -2.00
C ALA A 172 -1.06 -5.87 -3.18
N GLY A 173 -1.41 -5.49 -4.42
CA GLY A 173 -0.97 -6.21 -5.63
C GLY A 173 0.54 -6.15 -5.88
N GLY A 174 1.23 -5.14 -5.34
CA GLY A 174 2.68 -4.97 -5.46
C GLY A 174 3.51 -5.54 -4.31
N ALA A 175 2.90 -5.86 -3.17
CA ALA A 175 3.60 -6.12 -1.91
C ALA A 175 4.63 -7.26 -2.02
N THR A 176 4.24 -8.39 -2.62
CA THR A 176 5.13 -9.56 -2.77
C THR A 176 6.36 -9.25 -3.61
N GLN A 177 6.19 -8.53 -4.71
CA GLN A 177 7.29 -8.14 -5.58
C GLN A 177 8.19 -7.08 -4.93
N GLN A 178 7.61 -6.12 -4.21
CA GLN A 178 8.37 -5.10 -3.47
C GLN A 178 9.22 -5.75 -2.37
N ARG A 179 8.64 -6.66 -1.58
CA ARG A 179 9.39 -7.42 -0.57
C ARG A 179 10.50 -8.25 -1.20
N LEU A 180 10.23 -8.94 -2.30
CA LEU A 180 11.26 -9.74 -2.98
C LEU A 180 12.45 -8.87 -3.44
N SER A 181 12.17 -7.74 -4.08
CA SER A 181 13.21 -6.82 -4.56
C SER A 181 14.03 -6.20 -3.42
N ALA A 182 13.37 -5.80 -2.33
CA ALA A 182 14.05 -5.30 -1.13
C ALA A 182 14.86 -6.39 -0.43
N GLY A 183 14.35 -7.62 -0.37
CA GLY A 183 15.05 -8.78 0.16
C GLY A 183 16.31 -9.10 -0.65
N ASN A 184 16.22 -9.06 -1.98
CA ASN A 184 17.37 -9.22 -2.87
C ASN A 184 18.43 -8.13 -2.64
N THR A 185 18.00 -6.87 -2.55
CA THR A 185 18.90 -5.73 -2.28
C THR A 185 19.62 -5.89 -0.94
N LEU A 186 18.88 -6.27 0.10
CA LEU A 186 19.44 -6.55 1.42
C LEU A 186 20.46 -7.69 1.38
N TYR A 187 20.11 -8.79 0.70
CA TYR A 187 20.97 -9.96 0.61
C TYR A 187 22.25 -9.69 -0.19
N ASP A 188 22.16 -8.98 -1.31
CA ASP A 188 23.32 -8.67 -2.15
C ASP A 188 24.37 -7.85 -1.37
N GLU A 189 23.92 -6.85 -0.61
CA GLU A 189 24.82 -6.05 0.24
C GLU A 189 25.39 -6.87 1.41
N LEU A 190 24.57 -7.74 2.03
CA LEU A 190 25.02 -8.66 3.08
C LEU A 190 26.12 -9.60 2.57
N VAL A 191 25.93 -10.22 1.39
CA VAL A 191 26.92 -11.10 0.75
C VAL A 191 28.20 -10.34 0.49
N ALA A 192 28.13 -9.14 -0.11
CA ALA A 192 29.31 -8.33 -0.41
C ALA A 192 30.14 -8.02 0.85
N LEU A 193 29.49 -7.70 1.97
CA LEU A 193 30.14 -7.44 3.25
C LEU A 193 30.72 -8.72 3.88
N CYS A 194 30.02 -9.85 3.79
CA CYS A 194 30.51 -11.12 4.29
C CYS A 194 31.69 -11.66 3.48
N GLU A 195 31.72 -11.49 2.16
CA GLU A 195 32.90 -11.83 1.33
C GLU A 195 34.13 -11.03 1.75
N ALA A 196 33.98 -9.73 2.07
CA ALA A 196 35.07 -8.92 2.61
C ALA A 196 35.57 -9.47 3.97
N GLY A 197 34.65 -9.90 4.84
CA GLY A 197 34.98 -10.55 6.10
C GLY A 197 35.76 -11.85 5.92
N LYS A 198 35.28 -12.76 5.07
CA LYS A 198 35.97 -14.01 4.75
C LYS A 198 37.37 -13.74 4.20
N ALA A 199 37.50 -12.85 3.22
CA ALA A 199 38.78 -12.49 2.61
C ALA A 199 39.76 -11.89 3.63
N ALA A 200 39.27 -11.14 4.62
CA ALA A 200 40.11 -10.54 5.66
C ALA A 200 40.73 -11.57 6.62
N PHE A 201 40.03 -12.68 6.88
CA PHE A 201 40.37 -13.62 7.95
C PHE A 201 40.78 -15.02 7.48
N VAL A 202 40.62 -15.36 6.19
CA VAL A 202 40.90 -16.70 5.63
C VAL A 202 42.28 -17.28 5.98
N GLN A 203 43.30 -16.44 6.14
CA GLN A 203 44.66 -16.86 6.49
C GLN A 203 45.09 -16.48 7.92
N THR A 204 44.29 -15.72 8.64
CA THR A 204 44.70 -15.10 9.92
C THR A 204 43.88 -15.58 11.10
N ASP A 205 42.58 -15.83 10.93
CA ASP A 205 41.67 -16.21 12.02
C ASP A 205 40.51 -17.04 11.47
N VAL A 206 40.61 -18.36 11.64
CA VAL A 206 39.59 -19.31 11.15
C VAL A 206 38.25 -19.10 11.85
N SER A 207 38.25 -18.77 13.14
CA SER A 207 37.02 -18.51 13.89
C SER A 207 36.29 -17.29 13.33
N LYS A 208 37.00 -16.18 13.13
CA LYS A 208 36.42 -14.99 12.48
C LYS A 208 36.01 -15.24 11.04
N HIS A 209 36.72 -16.07 10.29
CA HIS A 209 36.28 -16.45 8.95
C HIS A 209 34.90 -17.12 8.98
N GLN A 210 34.67 -18.04 9.91
CA GLN A 210 33.37 -18.73 10.03
C GLN A 210 32.23 -17.79 10.39
N ASP A 211 32.50 -16.74 11.16
CA ASP A 211 31.50 -15.70 11.46
C ASP A 211 30.90 -15.07 10.18
N TYR A 212 31.60 -15.09 9.04
CA TYR A 212 31.13 -14.52 7.77
C TYR A 212 30.61 -15.56 6.75
N VAL A 213 30.52 -16.83 7.14
CA VAL A 213 29.86 -17.85 6.31
C VAL A 213 28.34 -17.70 6.46
N ILE A 214 27.64 -17.59 5.32
CA ILE A 214 26.17 -17.47 5.26
C ILE A 214 25.51 -18.85 5.10
N TYR A 215 26.16 -19.78 4.41
CA TYR A 215 25.68 -21.15 4.20
C TYR A 215 26.78 -22.16 4.52
N ASP A 216 26.45 -23.14 5.37
CA ASP A 216 27.40 -24.17 5.82
C ASP A 216 27.69 -25.28 4.77
N ALA A 217 27.18 -25.15 3.55
CA ALA A 217 27.47 -26.02 2.41
C ALA A 217 27.29 -25.28 1.06
N PRO A 218 27.99 -25.67 -0.02
CA PRO A 218 27.67 -25.15 -1.35
C PRO A 218 26.21 -25.48 -1.67
N ALA A 219 25.46 -24.48 -2.16
CA ALA A 219 24.07 -24.64 -2.55
C ALA A 219 23.95 -25.76 -3.57
N THR A 220 23.48 -26.94 -3.14
CA THR A 220 23.04 -28.00 -4.05
C THR A 220 22.03 -27.41 -5.02
N GLU A 221 22.27 -27.70 -6.30
CA GLU A 221 21.52 -27.27 -7.48
C GLU A 221 20.01 -27.14 -7.23
N ALA A 222 19.43 -26.06 -7.75
CA ALA A 222 18.01 -25.77 -7.71
C ALA A 222 17.17 -27.04 -7.96
N ARG A 223 16.51 -27.53 -6.91
CA ARG A 223 15.52 -28.60 -7.01
C ARG A 223 14.38 -28.08 -7.87
N VAL A 224 14.35 -28.53 -9.13
CA VAL A 224 13.23 -28.28 -10.06
C VAL A 224 11.94 -28.70 -9.35
N PRO A 225 10.91 -27.82 -9.27
CA PRO A 225 9.66 -28.18 -8.60
C PRO A 225 9.04 -29.38 -9.31
N ALA A 226 8.74 -30.43 -8.53
CA ALA A 226 8.05 -31.60 -9.03
C ALA A 226 6.69 -31.18 -9.59
N LYS A 227 6.43 -31.59 -10.84
CA LYS A 227 5.15 -31.42 -11.52
C LYS A 227 4.04 -32.08 -10.66
N PRO A 228 2.87 -31.44 -10.46
CA PRO A 228 1.76 -32.10 -9.77
C PRO A 228 1.36 -33.36 -10.54
N ALA A 229 1.16 -34.45 -9.83
CA ALA A 229 0.61 -35.68 -10.39
C ALA A 229 -0.81 -35.40 -10.94
N ALA A 230 -1.09 -35.98 -12.11
CA ALA A 230 -2.37 -35.91 -12.81
C ALA A 230 -3.44 -36.76 -12.10
#